data_AF-A0A5M8FKN5-F1
#
_entry.id   AF-A0A5M8FKN5-F1
#
_cell.length_a   1.000
_cell.length_b   1.000
_cell.length_c   1.000
_cell.angle_alpha   90.00
_cell.angle_beta   90.00
_cell.angle_gamma   90.00
#
_symmetry.space_group_name_H-M   'P 1'
#
loop_
_entity.id
_entity.type
_entity.pdbx_description
1 polymer ?
#
loop_
_entity_poly.entity_id
_entity_poly.type
_entity_poly.pdbx_seq_one_letter_code
_entity_poly.pdbx_strand_id
1 'polypeptide(L)'
;MGVFGTLFGFDQTMGAQNAILAETVLAKAPARERQRLAREVVKIMQSVRPISAETALEELDEAPVVAQLNFVALACDRLGVEPPLPRFVWTRVNNPFLVADQVTERHLSSALKVISGKARAGQLAWQGHEKHYDFTRLYENGEVSKRTYKDPFP
;
A
#
# COMPACT_ATOMS: atom_id res chain seq x y z
N MET A 1 17.63 -1.65 33.64
CA MET A 1 17.89 -2.52 32.49
C MET A 1 16.62 -2.62 31.64
N GLY A 2 16.54 -1.83 30.56
CA GLY A 2 15.72 -2.03 29.34
C GLY A 2 14.20 -2.24 29.43
N VAL A 3 13.40 -1.16 29.41
CA VAL A 3 11.95 -1.22 29.08
C VAL A 3 11.55 -0.27 27.93
N PHE A 4 12.51 0.29 27.20
CA PHE A 4 12.26 1.22 26.08
C PHE A 4 12.38 0.58 24.68
N GLY A 5 12.61 -0.74 24.59
CA GLY A 5 12.76 -1.44 23.31
C GLY A 5 11.44 -1.80 22.60
N THR A 6 10.29 -1.68 23.27
CA THR A 6 9.01 -2.21 22.79
C THR A 6 8.17 -1.24 21.97
N LEU A 7 8.44 0.07 22.02
CA LEU A 7 7.66 1.07 21.27
C LEU A 7 8.22 1.30 19.86
N PHE A 8 9.55 1.36 19.69
CA PHE A 8 10.15 1.66 18.40
C PHE A 8 10.05 0.50 17.39
N GLY A 9 10.20 -0.75 17.83
CA GLY A 9 10.15 -1.92 16.93
C GLY A 9 8.76 -2.37 16.51
N PHE A 10 7.71 -1.94 17.23
CA PHE A 10 6.34 -2.38 16.98
C PHE A 10 5.80 -1.76 15.69
N ASP A 11 5.90 -0.44 15.53
CA ASP A 11 5.45 0.26 14.33
C ASP A 11 6.21 -0.17 13.07
N GLN A 12 7.49 -0.52 13.20
CA GLN A 12 8.32 -1.03 12.10
C GLN A 12 7.87 -2.42 11.65
N THR A 13 7.59 -3.32 12.60
CA THR A 13 7.10 -4.67 12.30
C THR A 13 5.71 -4.61 11.67
N MET A 14 4.83 -3.74 12.19
CA MET A 14 3.50 -3.53 11.64
C MET A 14 3.53 -2.87 10.27
N GLY A 15 4.41 -1.89 10.07
CA GLY A 15 4.64 -1.27 8.76
C GLY A 15 5.13 -2.27 7.72
N ALA A 16 6.02 -3.18 8.10
CA ALA A 16 6.47 -4.28 7.23
C ALA A 16 5.33 -5.26 6.90
N GLN A 17 4.50 -5.63 7.87
CA GLN A 17 3.36 -6.52 7.64
C GLN A 17 2.31 -5.88 6.73
N ASN A 18 1.94 -4.63 7.00
CA ASN A 18 1.05 -3.84 6.16
C ASN A 18 1.56 -3.81 4.72
N ALA A 19 2.84 -3.52 4.51
CA ALA A 19 3.41 -3.43 3.17
C ALA A 19 3.25 -4.75 2.39
N ILE A 20 3.61 -5.89 3.01
CA ILE A 20 3.52 -7.21 2.40
C ILE A 20 2.08 -7.59 2.04
N LEU A 21 1.14 -7.32 2.94
CA LEU A 21 -0.28 -7.61 2.74
C LEU A 21 -0.90 -6.67 1.69
N ALA A 22 -0.54 -5.39 1.72
CA ALA A 22 -1.03 -4.37 0.78
C ALA A 22 -0.53 -4.61 -0.65
N GLU A 23 0.73 -5.05 -0.84
CA GLU A 23 1.21 -5.48 -2.17
C GLU A 23 0.36 -6.65 -2.68
N THR A 24 0.02 -7.59 -1.81
CA THR A 24 -0.82 -8.73 -2.20
C THR A 24 -2.22 -8.27 -2.63
N VAL A 25 -2.81 -7.27 -1.95
CA VAL A 25 -4.08 -6.66 -2.37
C VAL A 25 -3.93 -6.00 -3.74
N LEU A 26 -2.95 -5.10 -3.91
CA LEU A 26 -2.74 -4.39 -5.17
C LEU A 26 -2.49 -5.34 -6.34
N ALA A 27 -1.66 -6.37 -6.15
CA ALA A 27 -1.32 -7.33 -7.19
C ALA A 27 -2.54 -8.12 -7.69
N LYS A 28 -3.51 -8.39 -6.80
CA LYS A 28 -4.69 -9.22 -7.09
C LYS A 28 -5.94 -8.41 -7.42
N ALA A 29 -6.00 -7.16 -6.99
CA ALA A 29 -7.13 -6.28 -7.23
C ALA A 29 -7.31 -6.02 -8.75
N PRO A 30 -8.55 -5.95 -9.26
CA PRO A 30 -8.82 -5.49 -10.61
C PRO A 30 -8.46 -4.01 -10.78
N ALA A 31 -8.26 -3.57 -12.02
CA ALA A 31 -7.82 -2.19 -12.33
C ALA A 31 -8.69 -1.11 -11.67
N ARG A 32 -10.02 -1.28 -11.68
CA ARG A 32 -10.98 -0.35 -11.03
C ARG A 32 -10.75 -0.22 -9.52
N GLU A 33 -10.42 -1.31 -8.85
CA GLU A 33 -10.17 -1.31 -7.40
C GLU A 33 -8.80 -0.71 -7.08
N ARG A 34 -7.77 -1.00 -7.88
CA ARG A 34 -6.47 -0.32 -7.77
C ARG A 34 -6.60 1.19 -7.92
N GLN A 35 -7.41 1.65 -8.87
CA GLN A 35 -7.69 3.08 -9.02
C GLN A 35 -8.41 3.66 -7.81
N ARG A 36 -9.42 2.94 -7.29
CA ARG A 36 -10.15 3.37 -6.08
C ARG A 36 -9.19 3.50 -4.88
N LEU A 37 -8.27 2.56 -4.72
CA LEU A 37 -7.22 2.60 -3.70
C LEU A 37 -6.30 3.80 -3.92
N ALA A 38 -5.78 4.04 -5.13
CA ALA A 38 -4.93 5.19 -5.43
C ALA A 38 -5.61 6.53 -5.13
N ARG A 39 -6.89 6.68 -5.50
CA ARG A 39 -7.69 7.87 -5.17
C ARG A 39 -7.85 8.07 -3.68
N GLU A 40 -8.05 6.99 -2.92
CA GLU A 40 -8.19 7.10 -1.47
C GLU A 40 -6.86 7.40 -0.78
N VAL A 41 -5.73 6.91 -1.30
CA VAL A 41 -4.39 7.30 -0.85
C VAL A 41 -4.18 8.82 -0.99
N VAL A 42 -4.50 9.39 -2.16
CA VAL A 42 -4.41 10.84 -2.39
C VAL A 42 -5.25 11.60 -1.36
N LYS A 43 -6.50 11.17 -1.11
CA LYS A 43 -7.35 11.80 -0.09
C LYS A 43 -6.77 11.68 1.33
N ILE A 44 -6.13 10.57 1.67
CA ILE A 44 -5.47 10.39 2.97
C ILE A 44 -4.34 11.42 3.10
N MET A 45 -3.47 11.55 2.09
CA MET A 45 -2.38 12.54 2.10
C MET A 45 -2.92 13.98 2.22
N GLN A 46 -3.95 14.31 1.44
CA GLN A 46 -4.61 15.62 1.47
C GLN A 46 -5.30 15.94 2.81
N SER A 47 -5.74 14.92 3.55
CA SER A 47 -6.35 15.11 4.88
C SER A 47 -5.33 15.49 5.95
N VAL A 48 -4.05 15.20 5.73
CA VAL A 48 -2.95 15.56 6.65
C VAL A 48 -2.37 16.92 6.28
N ARG A 49 -2.22 17.20 4.97
CA ARG A 49 -1.65 18.45 4.46
C ARG A 49 -2.43 18.89 3.22
N PRO A 50 -2.84 20.18 3.11
CA PRO A 50 -3.61 20.67 1.98
C PRO A 50 -2.73 20.83 0.72
N ILE A 51 -2.53 19.73 -0.01
CA ILE A 51 -1.76 19.66 -1.26
C ILE A 51 -2.67 19.31 -2.44
N SER A 52 -2.22 19.59 -3.67
CA SER A 52 -2.94 19.15 -4.87
C SER A 52 -2.82 17.62 -5.05
N ALA A 53 -3.66 17.06 -5.91
CA ALA A 53 -3.59 15.62 -6.20
C ALA A 53 -2.28 15.27 -6.92
N GLU A 54 -1.82 16.15 -7.80
CA GLU A 54 -0.58 16.04 -8.56
C GLU A 54 0.62 15.99 -7.60
N THR A 55 0.73 16.94 -6.66
CA THR A 55 1.80 16.93 -5.65
C THR A 55 1.75 15.69 -4.76
N ALA A 56 0.54 15.20 -4.40
CA ALA A 56 0.41 13.99 -3.61
C ALA A 56 0.92 12.75 -4.38
N LEU A 57 0.65 12.67 -5.68
CA LEU A 57 1.10 11.58 -6.54
C LEU A 57 2.61 11.65 -6.78
N GLU A 58 3.17 12.83 -7.06
CA GLU A 58 4.61 13.03 -7.20
C GLU A 58 5.37 12.59 -5.94
N GLU A 59 4.95 13.04 -4.75
CA GLU A 59 5.59 12.64 -3.50
C GLU A 59 5.45 11.14 -3.22
N LEU A 60 4.34 10.53 -3.61
CA LEU A 60 4.12 9.09 -3.43
C LEU A 60 4.96 8.27 -4.43
N ASP A 61 5.09 8.75 -5.66
CA ASP A 61 5.92 8.16 -6.71
C ASP A 61 7.41 8.36 -6.42
N GLU A 62 7.82 9.26 -5.55
CA GLU A 62 9.22 9.34 -5.07
C GLU A 62 9.45 8.54 -3.77
N ALA A 63 8.37 8.11 -3.12
CA ALA A 63 8.45 7.45 -1.82
C ALA A 63 9.03 6.02 -1.90
N PRO A 64 9.70 5.55 -0.84
CA PRO A 64 10.07 4.14 -0.72
C PRO A 64 8.84 3.22 -0.82
N VAL A 65 8.98 2.03 -1.40
CA VAL A 65 7.82 1.15 -1.63
C VAL A 65 7.08 0.79 -0.33
N VAL A 66 7.79 0.72 0.79
CA VAL A 66 7.18 0.48 2.10
C VAL A 66 6.25 1.62 2.49
N ALA A 67 6.60 2.89 2.22
CA ALA A 67 5.73 4.04 2.47
C ALA A 67 4.49 3.95 1.58
N GLN A 68 4.69 3.72 0.28
CA GLN A 68 3.63 3.56 -0.70
C GLN A 68 2.61 2.50 -0.26
N LEU A 69 3.08 1.31 0.11
CA LEU A 69 2.23 0.19 0.50
C LEU A 69 1.59 0.39 1.88
N ASN A 70 2.19 1.17 2.78
CA ASN A 70 1.53 1.55 4.03
C ASN A 70 0.39 2.55 3.81
N PHE A 71 0.53 3.48 2.85
CA PHE A 71 -0.62 4.29 2.42
C PHE A 71 -1.73 3.43 1.83
N VAL A 72 -1.39 2.41 1.04
CA VAL A 72 -2.38 1.46 0.50
C VAL A 72 -3.07 0.69 1.62
N ALA A 73 -2.35 0.25 2.66
CA ALA A 73 -2.95 -0.40 3.82
C ALA A 73 -3.95 0.52 4.54
N LEU A 74 -3.61 1.80 4.72
CA LEU A 74 -4.54 2.80 5.28
C LEU A 74 -5.76 3.03 4.36
N ALA A 75 -5.57 3.03 3.05
CA ALA A 75 -6.67 3.11 2.09
C ALA A 75 -7.57 1.87 2.15
N CYS A 76 -7.00 0.68 2.28
CA CYS A 76 -7.77 -0.56 2.46
C CYS A 76 -8.63 -0.50 3.72
N ASP A 77 -8.05 -0.10 4.86
CA ASP A 77 -8.75 0.08 6.13
C ASP A 77 -9.93 1.07 6.00
N ARG A 78 -9.67 2.24 5.40
CA ARG A 78 -10.70 3.27 5.19
C ARG A 78 -11.82 2.85 4.23
N LEU A 79 -11.51 1.99 3.25
CA LEU A 79 -12.48 1.48 2.28
C LEU A 79 -13.18 0.19 2.74
N GLY A 80 -12.80 -0.38 3.88
CA GLY A 80 -13.33 -1.64 4.39
C GLY A 80 -12.88 -2.87 3.58
N VAL A 81 -11.73 -2.79 2.89
CA VAL A 81 -11.12 -3.92 2.20
C VAL A 81 -10.36 -4.75 3.23
N GLU A 82 -10.70 -6.02 3.43
CA GLU A 82 -10.02 -6.87 4.40
C GLU A 82 -8.61 -7.30 3.92
N PRO A 83 -7.67 -7.58 4.85
CA PRO A 83 -6.39 -8.19 4.50
C PRO A 83 -6.57 -9.54 3.79
N PRO A 84 -5.67 -9.90 2.86
CA PRO A 84 -5.80 -11.09 2.03
C PRO A 84 -5.64 -12.42 2.81
N LEU A 85 -5.22 -12.35 4.07
CA LEU A 85 -5.04 -13.51 4.94
C LEU A 85 -5.91 -13.39 6.19
N PRO A 86 -6.62 -14.47 6.59
CA PRO A 86 -7.42 -14.45 7.81
C PRO A 86 -6.52 -14.26 9.03
N ARG A 87 -7.05 -13.59 10.06
CA ARG A 87 -6.36 -13.25 11.34
C ARG A 87 -5.29 -12.16 11.25
N PHE A 88 -5.17 -11.50 10.11
CA PHE A 88 -4.46 -10.23 10.03
C PHE A 88 -5.47 -9.09 10.02
N VAL A 89 -5.03 -7.94 10.51
CA VAL A 89 -5.78 -6.68 10.48
C VAL A 89 -4.86 -5.60 9.93
N TRP A 90 -5.42 -4.60 9.27
CA TRP A 90 -4.65 -3.41 8.92
C TRP A 90 -4.26 -2.70 10.21
N THR A 91 -2.97 -2.47 10.38
CA THR A 91 -2.50 -1.70 11.53
C THR A 91 -2.38 -0.24 11.13
N ARG A 92 -2.99 0.65 11.90
CA ARG A 92 -2.89 2.07 11.62
C ARG A 92 -1.46 2.56 11.89
N VAL A 93 -0.78 3.00 10.84
CA VAL A 93 0.53 3.64 10.91
C VAL A 93 0.35 5.15 10.88
N ASN A 94 0.86 5.85 11.90
CA ASN A 94 0.64 7.30 12.05
C ASN A 94 1.31 8.13 10.94
N ASN A 95 2.51 7.75 10.52
CA ASN A 95 3.22 8.41 9.43
C ASN A 95 3.92 7.36 8.55
N PRO A 96 3.32 6.98 7.40
CA PRO A 96 3.88 6.00 6.49
C PRO A 96 5.28 6.34 5.96
N PHE A 97 5.60 7.62 5.76
CA PHE A 97 6.93 8.06 5.33
C PHE A 97 7.97 7.77 6.42
N LEU A 98 7.70 8.22 7.65
CA LEU A 98 8.62 8.01 8.78
C LEU A 98 8.83 6.53 9.11
N VAL A 99 7.77 5.72 9.00
CA VAL A 99 7.88 4.27 9.23
C VAL A 99 8.73 3.61 8.16
N ALA A 100 8.61 4.02 6.90
CA ALA A 100 9.40 3.45 5.82
C ALA A 100 10.91 3.63 6.05
N ASP A 101 11.35 4.78 6.56
CA ASP A 101 12.76 5.06 6.89
C ASP A 101 13.31 4.15 8.00
N GLN A 102 12.42 3.58 8.83
CA GLN A 102 12.79 2.74 9.96
C GLN A 102 12.59 1.24 9.69
N VAL A 103 11.88 0.88 8.61
CA VAL A 103 11.70 -0.51 8.21
C VAL A 103 12.97 -0.99 7.54
N THR A 104 13.57 -2.03 8.11
CA THR A 104 14.79 -2.66 7.58
C THR A 104 14.43 -3.97 6.87
N GLU A 105 15.38 -4.50 6.10
CA GLU A 105 15.24 -5.85 5.54
C GLU A 105 14.94 -6.91 6.59
N ARG A 106 15.47 -6.75 7.81
CA ARG A 106 15.20 -7.67 8.93
C ARG A 106 13.74 -7.65 9.34
N HIS A 107 13.11 -6.47 9.36
CA HIS A 107 11.69 -6.30 9.64
C HIS A 107 10.85 -6.96 8.55
N LEU A 108 11.17 -6.71 7.28
CA LEU A 108 10.50 -7.32 6.13
C LEU A 108 10.64 -8.85 6.12
N SER A 109 11.85 -9.37 6.34
CA SER A 109 12.13 -10.81 6.38
C SER A 109 11.37 -11.51 7.50
N SER A 110 11.32 -10.89 8.69
CA SER A 110 10.60 -11.42 9.84
C SER A 110 9.10 -11.41 9.60
N ALA A 111 8.55 -10.32 9.07
CA ALA A 111 7.15 -10.21 8.69
C ALA A 111 6.78 -11.24 7.61
N LEU A 112 7.60 -11.38 6.57
CA LEU A 112 7.40 -12.35 5.50
C LEU A 112 7.41 -13.78 6.02
N LYS A 113 8.29 -14.13 6.97
CA LYS A 113 8.30 -15.45 7.61
C LYS A 113 7.00 -15.73 8.38
N VAL A 114 6.49 -14.75 9.13
CA VAL A 114 5.23 -14.89 9.88
C VAL A 114 4.03 -15.02 8.95
N ILE A 115 3.99 -14.19 7.91
CA ILE A 115 2.90 -14.16 6.94
C ILE A 115 2.91 -15.43 6.07
N SER A 116 4.08 -15.84 5.57
CA SER A 116 4.20 -17.06 4.77
C SER A 116 3.88 -18.33 5.56
N GLY A 117 4.20 -18.38 6.85
CA GLY A 117 3.79 -19.48 7.74
C GLY A 117 2.27 -19.61 7.93
N LYS A 118 1.49 -18.57 7.57
CA LYS A 118 0.03 -18.55 7.64
C LYS A 118 -0.65 -18.52 6.27
N ALA A 119 0.11 -18.35 5.19
CA ALA A 119 -0.39 -18.26 3.83
C ALA A 119 -0.32 -19.63 3.14
N ARG A 120 -1.28 -19.90 2.25
CA ARG A 120 -1.20 -21.01 1.28
C ARG A 120 -0.33 -20.61 0.09
N ALA A 121 0.17 -21.60 -0.65
CA ALA A 121 0.92 -21.37 -1.88
C ALA A 121 0.14 -20.45 -2.85
N GLY A 122 0.82 -19.43 -3.41
CA GLY A 122 0.22 -18.44 -4.31
C GLY A 122 -0.67 -17.38 -3.63
N GLN A 123 -0.82 -17.40 -2.30
CA GLN A 123 -1.60 -16.36 -1.62
C GLN A 123 -0.86 -15.03 -1.47
N LEU A 124 0.47 -15.03 -1.44
CA LEU A 124 1.29 -13.83 -1.32
C LEU A 124 1.88 -13.41 -2.67
N ALA A 125 1.89 -12.10 -2.92
CA ALA A 125 2.47 -11.52 -4.13
C ALA A 125 3.68 -10.62 -3.84
N TRP A 126 4.32 -10.76 -2.67
CA TRP A 126 5.46 -9.93 -2.30
C TRP A 126 6.62 -10.11 -3.28
N GLN A 127 7.02 -9.03 -3.95
CA GLN A 127 8.08 -9.05 -4.97
C GLN A 127 9.39 -8.40 -4.51
N GLY A 128 9.42 -7.86 -3.29
CA GLY A 128 10.59 -7.21 -2.73
C GLY A 128 10.44 -5.69 -2.63
N HIS A 129 11.35 -5.09 -1.87
CA HIS A 129 11.31 -3.67 -1.52
C HIS A 129 11.89 -2.75 -2.61
N GLU A 130 12.54 -3.32 -3.64
CA GLU A 130 13.09 -2.59 -4.79
C GLU A 130 12.07 -2.28 -5.87
N LYS A 131 10.89 -2.91 -5.81
CA LYS A 131 9.81 -2.63 -6.73
C LYS A 131 9.29 -1.22 -6.49
N HIS A 132 8.79 -0.59 -7.54
CA HIS A 132 8.21 0.74 -7.48
C HIS A 132 6.81 0.73 -8.10
N TYR A 133 5.84 1.41 -7.46
CA TYR A 133 4.49 1.57 -7.99
C TYR A 133 4.31 2.99 -8.52
N ASP A 134 3.92 3.09 -9.78
CA ASP A 134 3.50 4.33 -10.44
C ASP A 134 2.04 4.62 -10.07
N PHE A 135 1.83 5.39 -9.00
CA PHE A 135 0.51 5.76 -8.52
C PHE A 135 -0.16 6.77 -9.42
N THR A 136 0.59 7.61 -10.13
CA THR A 136 0.03 8.50 -11.16
C THR A 136 -0.75 7.67 -12.18
N ARG A 137 -0.14 6.61 -12.71
CA ARG A 137 -0.78 5.71 -13.66
C ARG A 137 -1.92 4.90 -13.03
N LEU A 138 -1.79 4.46 -11.78
CA LEU A 138 -2.89 3.78 -11.07
C LEU A 138 -4.10 4.70 -10.86
N TYR A 139 -3.87 5.98 -10.59
CA TYR A 139 -4.89 7.00 -10.40
C TYR A 139 -5.62 7.34 -11.71
N GLU A 140 -4.90 7.44 -12.81
CA GLU A 140 -5.41 7.77 -14.14
C GLU A 140 -6.11 6.61 -14.87
N ASN A 141 -5.65 5.36 -14.68
CA ASN A 141 -6.07 4.21 -15.49
C ASN A 141 -7.57 3.80 -15.43
N GLY A 142 -8.42 4.47 -14.65
CA GLY A 142 -9.88 4.33 -14.81
C GLY A 142 -10.56 5.42 -15.65
N GLU A 143 -9.82 6.40 -16.17
CA GLU A 143 -10.33 7.34 -17.18
C GLU A 143 -10.16 6.82 -18.61
N VAL A 144 -9.22 5.90 -18.86
CA VAL A 144 -8.91 5.38 -20.21
C VAL A 144 -10.02 4.48 -20.78
N SER A 145 -11.01 4.06 -19.98
CA SER A 145 -12.18 3.30 -20.46
C SER A 145 -13.38 4.19 -20.83
N LYS A 146 -13.14 5.41 -21.33
CA LYS A 146 -14.19 6.28 -21.91
C LYS A 146 -13.86 6.91 -23.26
N ARG A 147 -12.87 6.42 -24.01
CA ARG A 147 -12.65 6.83 -25.41
C ARG A 147 -12.34 5.67 -26.33
N THR A 148 -13.38 4.93 -26.68
CA THR A 148 -13.52 4.31 -28.01
C THR A 148 -15.01 4.12 -28.32
N TYR A 149 -15.73 5.23 -28.45
CA TYR A 149 -16.86 5.30 -29.38
C TYR A 149 -16.32 5.97 -30.64
N LYS A 150 -15.98 5.16 -31.63
CA LYS A 150 -16.23 5.52 -33.01
C LYS A 150 -17.14 4.43 -33.55
N ASP A 151 -18.41 4.78 -33.60
CA ASP A 151 -19.44 4.09 -34.35
C ASP A 151 -18.92 3.72 -35.73
N PRO A 152 -19.08 2.46 -36.19
CA PRO A 152 -19.03 2.16 -37.60
C PRO A 152 -20.47 2.12 -38.10
N PHE A 153 -21.04 3.25 -38.52
CA PHE A 153 -22.18 3.23 -39.44
C PHE A 153 -22.20 4.50 -40.31
N PRO A 154 -22.75 4.44 -41.54
CA PRO A 154 -23.28 3.29 -42.27
C PRO A 154 -22.43 2.79 -43.44
#